data_AF-A0A7C4Y250-F1
#
_entry.id   AF-A0A7C4Y250-F1
#
_cell.length_a   1.000
_cell.length_b   1.000
_cell.length_c   1.000
_cell.angle_alpha   90.00
_cell.angle_beta   90.00
_cell.angle_gamma   90.00
#
_symmetry.space_group_name_H-M   'P 1'
#
loop_
_entity.id
_entity.type
_entity.pdbx_description
1 polymer ?
#
loop_
_entity_poly.entity_id
_entity_poly.type
_entity_poly.pdbx_seq_one_letter_code
_entity_poly.pdbx_strand_id
1 'polypeptide(L)' 'MKVCIIGSGYVGLVTGACLANLGNQVFCIDKDYKKLESLKNGIVPFFEPGLE' A
#
# COMPACT_ATOMS: atom_id res chain seq x y z
N MET A 1 -5.33 12.86 7.66
CA MET A 1 -5.30 13.68 6.42
C MET A 1 -5.57 12.79 5.20
N LYS A 2 -5.84 13.35 4.01
CA LYS A 2 -5.91 12.57 2.76
C LYS A 2 -4.54 12.53 2.09
N VAL A 3 -3.98 11.34 1.86
CA VAL A 3 -2.64 11.15 1.29
C VAL A 3 -2.73 10.27 0.05
N CYS A 4 -2.09 10.69 -1.03
CA CYS A 4 -1.97 9.91 -2.26
C CYS A 4 -0.51 9.49 -2.47
N ILE A 5 -0.28 8.20 -2.69
CA ILE A 5 1.04 7.62 -2.97
C ILE A 5 1.02 7.05 -4.38
N ILE A 6 1.93 7.54 -5.23
CA ILE A 6 2.10 7.05 -6.60
C ILE A 6 3.26 6.04 -6.60
N GLY A 7 2.93 4.77 -6.79
CA GLY A 7 3.82 3.62 -6.71
C GLY A 7 3.54 2.76 -5.49
N SER A 8 3.03 1.55 -5.69
CA SER A 8 2.75 0.55 -4.64
C SER A 8 3.85 -0.52 -4.61
N GLY A 9 5.11 -0.09 -4.72
CA GLY A 9 6.27 -0.96 -4.47
C GLY A 9 6.56 -1.08 -2.97
N TYR A 10 7.72 -1.64 -2.63
CA TYR A 10 8.14 -1.82 -1.25
C TYR A 10 8.01 -0.53 -0.42
N VAL A 11 8.71 0.53 -0.82
CA VAL A 11 8.74 1.80 -0.07
C VAL A 11 7.35 2.46 -0.01
N GLY A 12 6.67 2.56 -1.15
CA GLY A 12 5.38 3.27 -1.23
C GLY A 12 4.28 2.58 -0.44
N LEU A 13 4.18 1.25 -0.53
CA LEU A 13 3.17 0.47 0.18
C LEU A 13 3.42 0.47 1.69
N VAL A 14 4.66 0.20 2.13
CA VAL A 14 5.01 0.22 3.56
C VAL A 14 4.74 1.60 4.17
N THR A 15 5.19 2.66 3.50
CA THR A 15 4.95 4.04 3.95
C THR A 15 3.45 4.33 4.01
N GLY A 16 2.70 3.92 2.99
CA GLY A 16 1.25 4.08 2.95
C GLY A 16 0.53 3.36 4.09
N ALA A 17 0.93 2.11 4.38
CA ALA A 17 0.38 1.33 5.47
C ALA A 17 0.68 1.99 6.83
N CYS A 18 1.91 2.45 7.07
CA CYS A 18 2.27 3.18 8.29
C CYS A 18 1.44 4.47 8.45
N LEU A 19 1.30 5.27 7.39
CA LEU A 19 0.50 6.49 7.42
C LEU A 19 -0.98 6.20 7.67
N ALA A 20 -1.51 5.12 7.10
CA ALA A 20 -2.87 4.66 7.34
C ALA A 20 -3.06 4.22 8.80
N ASN A 21 -2.11 3.46 9.36
CA ASN A 21 -2.10 3.05 10.77
C ASN A 21 -2.05 4.26 11.73
N LEU A 22 -1.43 5.36 11.32
CA LEU A 22 -1.42 6.63 12.06
C LEU A 22 -2.72 7.46 11.88
N GLY A 23 -3.76 6.92 11.25
CA GLY A 23 -5.08 7.55 11.10
C GLY A 23 -5.27 8.41 9.85
N ASN A 24 -4.39 8.31 8.86
CA ASN A 24 -4.58 8.99 7.57
C ASN A 24 -5.44 8.15 6.62
N GLN A 25 -6.22 8.83 5.78
CA GLN A 25 -6.87 8.18 4.64
C GLN A 25 -5.87 8.14 3.49
N VAL A 26 -5.34 6.95 3.20
CA VAL A 26 -4.27 6.75 2.21
C VAL A 26 -4.82 6.07 0.96
N PHE A 27 -4.43 6.59 -0.21
CA PHE A 27 -4.73 6.02 -1.51
C PHE A 27 -3.41 5.65 -2.19
N CYS A 28 -3.22 4.37 -2.51
CA CYS A 28 -2.06 3.91 -3.27
C CYS A 28 -2.47 3.72 -4.74
N ILE A 29 -1.69 4.29 -5.66
CA ILE A 29 -1.88 4.20 -7.10
C ILE A 29 -0.69 3.44 -7.68
N ASP A 30 -0.94 2.49 -8.57
CA ASP A 30 0.11 1.79 -9.33
C ASP A 30 -0.39 1.53 -10.76
N LYS A 31 0.54 1.39 -11.71
CA LYS A 31 0.20 1.01 -13.09
C LYS A 31 -0.07 -0.49 -13.23
N ASP A 32 0.41 -1.28 -12.28
CA ASP A 32 0.22 -2.73 -12.28
C ASP A 32 -1.13 -3.12 -11.64
N TYR A 33 -2.12 -3.35 -12.50
CA TYR A 33 -3.47 -3.76 -12.08
C TYR A 33 -3.48 -5.09 -11.31
N LYS A 34 -2.62 -6.06 -11.65
CA LYS A 34 -2.60 -7.36 -10.96
C LYS A 34 -2.13 -7.19 -9.52
N LYS A 35 -1.13 -6.33 -9.31
CA LYS A 35 -0.66 -5.96 -7.99
C LYS A 35 -1.77 -5.28 -7.18
N LEU A 36 -2.48 -4.32 -7.76
CA LEU A 36 -3.58 -3.64 -7.09
C LEU A 36 -4.71 -4.59 -6.68
N GLU A 37 -5.09 -5.53 -7.55
CA GLU A 37 -6.10 -6.54 -7.21
C GLU A 37 -5.62 -7.49 -6.10
N SER A 38 -4.34 -7.86 -6.10
CA SER A 38 -3.75 -8.66 -5.02
C SER A 38 -3.81 -7.91 -3.69
N LEU A 39 -3.41 -6.63 -3.69
CA LEU A 39 -3.42 -5.77 -2.50
C LEU A 39 -4.84 -5.56 -1.94
N LYS A 40 -5.85 -5.40 -2.81
CA LYS A 40 -7.26 -5.31 -2.38
C LYS A 40 -7.76 -6.57 -1.67
N ASN A 41 -7.16 -7.72 -1.99
CA ASN A 41 -7.45 -9.01 -1.34
C ASN A 41 -6.55 -9.27 -0.13
N GLY A 42 -5.77 -8.27 0.34
CA GLY A 42 -4.83 -8.43 1.45
C GLY A 42 -3.57 -9.23 1.10
N ILE A 43 -3.30 -9.45 -0.20
CA ILE A 43 -2.13 -10.20 -0.66
C ILE A 43 -1.01 -9.21 -1.00
N VAL A 44 0.01 -9.15 -0.15
CA VAL A 44 1.19 -8.32 -0.37
C VAL A 44 2.14 -8.99 -1.38
N PRO A 45 2.64 -8.27 -2.40
CA PRO A 45 3.46 -8.85 -3.48
C PRO A 45 4.91 -9.14 -3.08
N PHE A 46 5.29 -8.87 -1.84
CA PHE A 46 6.61 -9.12 -1.26
C PHE A 46 6.45 -9.45 0.23
N PHE A 47 7.47 -10.09 0.82
CA PHE A 47 7.49 -10.34 2.25
C PHE A 47 8.02 -9.12 3.01
N GLU A 48 7.26 -8.63 3.99
CA GLU A 48 7.70 -7.62 4.95
C GLU A 48 7.10 -7.94 6.33
N PRO A 49 7.93 -8.11 7.37
CA PRO A 49 7.44 -8.41 8.71
C PRO A 49 6.46 -7.35 9.23
N GLY A 50 5.26 -7.77 9.64
CA GLY A 50 4.24 -6.88 10.21
C GLY A 50 3.42 -6.09 9.18
N LEU A 51 3.63 -6.35 7.88
CA LEU A 51 2.78 -5.86 6.79
C LEU A 51 1.87 -7.01 6.31
N GLU A 52 0.81 -7.27 7.06
CA GLU A 52 -0.26 -8.23 6.75
C GLU A 52 -1.62 -7.53 6.78
#